data_AF-A0A377J4Y8-F1
#
_entry.id   AF-A0A377J4Y8-F1
#
_cell.length_a   1.000
_cell.length_b   1.000
_cell.length_c   1.000
_cell.angle_alpha   90.00
_cell.angle_beta   90.00
_cell.angle_gamma   90.00
#
_symmetry.space_group_name_H-M   'P 1'
#
loop_
_entity.id
_entity.type
_entity.pdbx_description
1 polymer ?
#
loop_
_entity_poly.entity_id
_entity_poly.type
_entity_poly.pdbx_seq_one_letter_code
_entity_poly.pdbx_strand_id
1 'polypeptide(L)'
;MTHPTNPTALLILYNPYYESSVIQSHLEILKSHGSVAFGKIKSKMRAQEPKAQAEPSAPAQILEPPSTAFASTQWEQLITSTSRESPLQLFLSDYANLYACKVTAISRDQVAKAPAYYEQKGLEVELWFVVSDMRELFRNDFASVRDSFLADCTTLHNNRTFAIYGNDYTYPLFITLKSNQNYFAQEQAHYHNMFKTPEQIQVRQRLIDYIFGSKLAGTLLPDTMDNLINAEIEYLANRENPLYDCTGIVLLYAKSMEQEIMRFYRALFATLVAYQSTLANVESPLSQLTYSVQEIESSVQEWLEDRAKRAPALGTTKHLLQHAKSLLDSWRYDQNCKLKGAKNSFYNGDKKRDLCSFTTIKLQSFIKSLQAIRNPAAHATQASIEQASTLREQILGIGRQSVLVGLLLWQEALA
;
A
#
# COMPACT_ATOMS: atom_id res chain seq x y z
N MET A 1 29.54 -35.32 -10.07
CA MET A 1 29.06 -34.62 -8.86
C MET A 1 28.94 -33.15 -9.20
N THR A 2 27.75 -32.69 -9.56
CA THR A 2 27.51 -31.29 -9.92
C THR A 2 27.44 -30.46 -8.64
N HIS A 3 28.21 -29.38 -8.59
CA HIS A 3 28.15 -28.39 -7.51
C HIS A 3 26.70 -27.98 -7.22
N PRO A 4 26.32 -27.71 -5.95
CA PRO A 4 25.01 -27.14 -5.68
C PRO A 4 24.90 -25.81 -6.40
N THR A 5 23.84 -25.70 -7.20
CA THR A 5 23.36 -24.48 -7.84
C THR A 5 23.27 -23.36 -6.79
N ASN A 6 23.74 -22.17 -7.15
CA ASN A 6 23.59 -20.97 -6.32
C ASN A 6 22.15 -20.88 -5.78
N PRO A 7 21.96 -20.52 -4.50
CA PRO A 7 20.63 -20.43 -3.91
C PRO A 7 19.76 -19.46 -4.70
N THR A 8 18.53 -19.86 -5.01
CA THR A 8 17.59 -19.03 -5.79
C THR A 8 16.70 -18.16 -4.92
N ALA A 9 16.63 -18.45 -3.62
CA ALA A 9 15.80 -17.72 -2.67
C ALA A 9 16.27 -17.88 -1.22
N LEU A 10 15.65 -17.08 -0.33
CA LEU A 10 15.74 -17.24 1.12
C LEU A 10 14.39 -17.67 1.70
N LEU A 11 14.41 -18.41 2.80
CA LEU A 11 13.27 -18.69 3.65
C LEU A 11 13.52 -18.12 5.05
N ILE A 12 12.55 -17.42 5.62
CA ILE A 12 12.54 -17.01 7.03
C ILE A 12 11.27 -17.55 7.67
N LEU A 13 11.45 -18.19 8.82
CA LEU A 13 10.35 -18.41 9.75
C LEU A 13 10.21 -17.18 10.64
N TYR A 14 9.11 -16.46 10.47
CA TYR A 14 8.77 -15.37 11.36
C TYR A 14 7.97 -15.93 12.55
N ASN A 15 8.18 -15.31 13.71
CA ASN A 15 7.54 -15.79 14.93
C ASN A 15 6.34 -14.88 15.28
N PRO A 16 5.10 -15.39 15.21
CA PRO A 16 3.91 -14.62 15.55
C PRO A 16 3.82 -14.26 17.04
N TYR A 17 4.65 -14.85 17.92
CA TYR A 17 4.75 -14.41 19.32
C TYR A 17 5.32 -12.99 19.46
N TYR A 18 6.12 -12.52 18.50
CA TYR A 18 6.63 -11.13 18.55
C TYR A 18 5.54 -10.12 18.22
N GLU A 19 4.67 -10.44 17.28
CA GLU A 19 3.51 -9.66 16.91
C GLU A 19 2.46 -10.58 16.26
N SER A 20 1.21 -10.46 16.66
CA SER A 20 0.12 -11.30 16.12
C SER A 20 -0.20 -10.96 14.66
N SER A 21 0.09 -9.72 14.25
CA SER A 21 -0.22 -9.15 12.94
C SER A 21 1.03 -8.83 12.11
N VAL A 22 2.12 -9.62 12.23
CA VAL A 22 3.41 -9.35 11.54
C VAL A 22 3.19 -8.97 10.08
N ILE A 23 2.52 -9.81 9.30
CA ILE A 23 2.40 -9.61 7.85
C ILE A 23 1.44 -8.47 7.53
N GLN A 24 0.35 -8.31 8.29
CA GLN A 24 -0.61 -7.23 8.12
C GLN A 24 0.03 -5.86 8.36
N SER A 25 0.80 -5.70 9.43
CA SER A 25 1.49 -4.44 9.74
C SER A 25 2.54 -4.06 8.68
N HIS A 26 3.22 -5.04 8.10
CA HIS A 26 4.13 -4.78 6.97
C HIS A 26 3.37 -4.41 5.70
N LEU A 27 2.25 -5.10 5.42
CA LEU A 27 1.42 -4.85 4.25
C LEU A 27 0.81 -3.43 4.26
N GLU A 28 0.41 -2.91 5.42
CA GLU A 28 -0.09 -1.55 5.58
C GLU A 28 0.95 -0.50 5.16
N ILE A 29 2.20 -0.68 5.58
CA ILE A 29 3.31 0.19 5.19
C ILE A 29 3.61 0.04 3.70
N LEU A 30 3.64 -1.20 3.20
CA LEU A 30 3.89 -1.48 1.79
C LEU A 30 2.84 -0.81 0.89
N LYS A 31 1.55 -0.90 1.25
CA LYS A 31 0.45 -0.25 0.51
C LYS A 31 0.54 1.28 0.50
N SER A 32 1.07 1.88 1.56
CA SER A 32 1.14 3.34 1.72
C SER A 32 2.43 3.96 1.18
N HIS A 33 3.54 3.23 1.19
CA HIS A 33 4.87 3.74 0.84
C HIS A 33 5.50 3.05 -0.38
N GLY A 34 4.89 1.99 -0.91
CA GLY A 34 5.43 1.20 -2.02
C GLY A 34 6.66 0.35 -1.66
N SER A 35 7.14 0.44 -0.41
CA SER A 35 8.19 -0.41 0.14
C SER A 35 8.07 -0.50 1.66
N VAL A 36 8.58 -1.60 2.23
CA VAL A 36 8.62 -1.81 3.68
C VAL A 36 9.89 -2.58 4.06
N ALA A 37 10.49 -2.25 5.19
CA ALA A 37 11.59 -3.03 5.75
C ALA A 37 11.03 -4.18 6.61
N PHE A 38 11.46 -5.40 6.31
CA PHE A 38 11.23 -6.59 7.13
C PHE A 38 12.51 -6.92 7.91
N GLY A 39 12.45 -6.88 9.24
CA GLY A 39 13.59 -7.11 10.11
C GLY A 39 13.66 -8.56 10.58
N LYS A 40 14.77 -9.24 10.30
CA LYS A 40 15.05 -10.54 10.91
C LYS A 40 15.60 -10.33 12.33
N ILE A 41 14.82 -10.77 13.31
CA ILE A 41 15.15 -10.60 14.72
C ILE A 41 16.25 -11.60 15.13
N LYS A 42 17.22 -11.12 15.91
CA LYS A 42 18.28 -11.93 16.50
C LYS A 42 17.69 -12.86 17.57
N SER A 43 18.00 -14.15 17.49
CA SER A 43 17.53 -15.11 18.48
C SER A 43 18.32 -14.99 19.78
N LYS A 44 17.63 -14.76 20.91
CA LYS A 44 18.24 -14.76 22.25
C LYS A 44 18.86 -16.12 22.62
N MET A 45 18.36 -17.21 22.04
CA MET A 45 18.88 -18.57 22.29
C MET A 45 20.20 -18.86 21.56
N ARG A 46 20.58 -18.03 20.57
CA ARG A 46 21.83 -18.19 19.82
C ARG A 46 23.07 -17.72 20.62
N ALA A 47 22.86 -17.05 21.76
CA ALA A 47 23.90 -16.42 22.57
C ALA A 47 24.43 -17.29 23.74
N GLN A 48 24.27 -18.63 23.70
CA GLN A 48 25.03 -19.48 24.61
C GLN A 48 26.40 -19.77 23.98
N GLU A 49 27.38 -18.92 24.29
CA GLU A 49 28.78 -19.33 24.21
C GLU A 49 28.97 -20.63 25.00
N PRO A 50 29.76 -21.59 24.51
CA PRO A 50 30.08 -22.77 25.30
C PRO A 50 30.80 -22.30 26.55
N LYS A 51 30.15 -22.45 27.72
CA LYS A 51 30.81 -22.28 29.01
C LYS A 51 32.02 -23.20 29.02
N ALA A 52 33.21 -22.62 28.99
CA ALA A 52 34.47 -23.33 29.18
C ALA A 52 34.43 -24.02 30.55
N GLN A 53 34.03 -25.28 30.57
CA GLN A 53 34.34 -26.19 31.65
C GLN A 53 35.58 -26.95 31.23
N ALA A 54 36.66 -26.64 31.92
CA ALA A 54 37.98 -27.22 31.76
C ALA A 54 37.96 -28.72 32.07
N GLU A 55 38.55 -29.53 31.19
CA GLU A 55 39.59 -30.51 31.55
C GLU A 55 40.57 -30.68 30.35
N PRO A 56 41.90 -30.70 30.57
CA PRO A 56 42.89 -30.79 29.51
C PRO A 56 43.25 -32.25 29.23
N SER A 57 42.59 -32.89 28.26
CA SER A 57 43.14 -34.10 27.65
C SER A 57 42.57 -34.37 26.25
N ALA A 58 43.50 -34.48 25.30
CA ALA A 58 43.36 -34.70 23.86
C ALA A 58 42.91 -33.48 23.02
N PRO A 59 43.60 -33.16 21.91
CA PRO A 59 43.14 -32.15 20.97
C PRO A 59 41.92 -32.70 20.23
N ALA A 60 40.73 -32.51 20.82
CA ALA A 60 39.49 -32.60 20.08
C ALA A 60 39.56 -31.51 19.00
N GLN A 61 39.52 -31.93 17.74
CA GLN A 61 39.24 -31.02 16.64
C GLN A 61 37.98 -30.25 17.01
N ILE A 62 38.13 -28.95 17.24
CA ILE A 62 37.02 -28.02 17.35
C ILE A 62 36.37 -28.02 15.96
N LEU A 63 35.41 -28.90 15.73
CA LEU A 63 34.46 -28.68 14.64
C LEU A 63 33.63 -27.48 15.10
N GLU A 64 34.00 -26.30 14.61
CA GLU A 64 33.06 -25.18 14.59
C GLU A 64 31.76 -25.68 13.96
N PRO A 65 30.58 -25.30 14.51
CA PRO A 65 29.33 -25.63 13.85
C PRO A 65 29.41 -25.15 12.39
N PRO A 66 29.15 -26.01 11.40
CA PRO A 66 29.42 -25.73 9.98
C PRO A 66 28.66 -24.52 9.39
N SER A 67 27.83 -23.83 10.19
CA SER A 67 26.92 -22.76 9.76
C SER A 67 27.45 -21.32 9.93
N THR A 68 28.58 -21.08 10.61
CA THR A 68 29.05 -19.70 10.88
C THR A 68 30.10 -19.17 9.90
N ALA A 69 31.09 -19.98 9.50
CA ALA A 69 32.17 -19.53 8.62
C ALA A 69 31.79 -19.52 7.12
N PHE A 70 30.89 -20.40 6.69
CA PHE A 70 30.41 -20.46 5.30
C PHE A 70 29.40 -19.33 4.96
N ALA A 71 28.86 -18.67 6.00
CA ALA A 71 27.77 -17.71 5.87
C ALA A 71 28.24 -16.27 5.55
N SER A 72 29.39 -15.81 6.04
CA SER A 72 29.78 -14.38 5.91
C SER A 72 29.96 -13.94 4.46
N THR A 73 30.76 -14.67 3.68
CA THR A 73 31.06 -14.31 2.28
C THR A 73 29.82 -14.40 1.38
N GLN A 74 28.96 -15.40 1.58
CA GLN A 74 27.69 -15.52 0.85
C GLN A 74 26.73 -14.38 1.20
N TRP A 75 26.66 -13.97 2.47
CA TRP A 75 25.86 -12.82 2.88
C TRP A 75 26.36 -11.51 2.29
N GLU A 76 27.66 -11.26 2.27
CA GLU A 76 28.24 -10.07 1.65
C GLU A 76 27.96 -10.02 0.14
N GLN A 77 28.11 -11.15 -0.55
CA GLN A 77 27.77 -11.26 -1.97
C GLN A 77 26.28 -11.03 -2.22
N LEU A 78 25.40 -11.61 -1.39
CA LEU A 78 23.95 -11.44 -1.52
C LEU A 78 23.52 -9.99 -1.26
N ILE A 79 24.07 -9.37 -0.22
CA ILE A 79 23.83 -7.95 0.11
C ILE A 79 24.25 -7.06 -1.06
N THR A 80 25.40 -7.34 -1.67
CA THR A 80 25.93 -6.53 -2.78
C THR A 80 25.18 -6.77 -4.10
N SER A 81 24.68 -7.98 -4.33
CA SER A 81 24.01 -8.36 -5.60
C SER A 81 22.50 -8.11 -5.63
N THR A 82 21.86 -7.96 -4.46
CA THR A 82 20.41 -7.70 -4.40
C THR A 82 20.11 -6.25 -4.71
N SER A 83 19.43 -6.01 -5.84
CA SER A 83 19.04 -4.67 -6.29
C SER A 83 17.61 -4.65 -6.82
N ARG A 84 17.16 -3.51 -7.38
CA ARG A 84 15.87 -3.43 -8.06
C ARG A 84 15.86 -4.22 -9.38
N GLU A 85 17.00 -4.24 -10.07
CA GLU A 85 17.23 -4.92 -11.35
C GLU A 85 17.46 -6.42 -11.16
N SER A 86 18.04 -6.80 -10.01
CA SER A 86 18.26 -8.19 -9.60
C SER A 86 17.64 -8.45 -8.21
N PRO A 87 16.31 -8.50 -8.11
CA PRO A 87 15.63 -8.67 -6.84
C PRO A 87 15.75 -10.11 -6.33
N LEU A 88 15.81 -10.26 -5.02
CA LEU A 88 15.83 -11.54 -4.33
C LEU A 88 14.41 -11.98 -3.96
N GLN A 89 14.11 -13.27 -4.13
CA GLN A 89 12.89 -13.86 -3.58
C GLN A 89 13.12 -14.27 -2.11
N LEU A 90 12.37 -13.66 -1.21
CA LEU A 90 12.33 -14.02 0.20
C LEU A 90 10.97 -14.63 0.53
N PHE A 91 10.97 -15.86 1.05
CA PHE A 91 9.78 -16.52 1.56
C PHE A 91 9.65 -16.30 3.06
N LEU A 92 8.48 -15.85 3.48
CA LEU A 92 8.11 -15.66 4.88
C LEU A 92 7.02 -16.67 5.25
N SER A 93 7.24 -17.44 6.31
CA SER A 93 6.26 -18.41 6.77
C SER A 93 6.21 -18.53 8.30
N ASP A 94 5.04 -18.86 8.82
CA ASP A 94 4.83 -19.35 10.19
C ASP A 94 4.40 -20.82 10.19
N TYR A 95 4.67 -21.53 9.07
CA TYR A 95 4.20 -22.85 8.68
C TYR A 95 2.72 -22.97 8.27
N ALA A 96 1.83 -22.11 8.75
CA ALA A 96 0.43 -22.12 8.31
C ALA A 96 0.21 -21.19 7.11
N ASN A 97 0.98 -20.11 7.03
CA ASN A 97 0.94 -19.10 5.99
C ASN A 97 2.25 -19.08 5.22
N LEU A 98 2.19 -18.71 3.95
CA LEU A 98 3.37 -18.53 3.11
C LEU A 98 3.21 -17.32 2.21
N TYR A 99 4.21 -16.44 2.27
CA TYR A 99 4.29 -15.24 1.46
C TYR A 99 5.62 -15.22 0.70
N ALA A 100 5.57 -14.93 -0.60
CA ALA A 100 6.75 -14.56 -1.37
C ALA A 100 6.92 -13.05 -1.31
N CYS A 101 8.15 -12.57 -1.14
CA CYS A 101 8.51 -11.15 -1.07
C CYS A 101 9.56 -10.84 -2.13
N LYS A 102 9.37 -9.71 -2.83
CA LYS A 102 10.34 -9.14 -3.77
C LYS A 102 11.26 -8.20 -3.02
N VAL A 103 12.46 -8.67 -2.69
CA VAL A 103 13.46 -7.90 -1.94
C VAL A 103 14.38 -7.17 -2.91
N THR A 104 14.50 -5.86 -2.74
CA THR A 104 15.30 -5.00 -3.62
C THR A 104 16.57 -4.47 -2.97
N ALA A 105 16.75 -4.68 -1.66
CA ALA A 105 17.98 -4.38 -0.94
C ALA A 105 18.01 -5.16 0.37
N ILE A 106 19.21 -5.46 0.85
CA ILE A 106 19.48 -6.03 2.17
C ILE A 106 20.46 -5.11 2.88
N SER A 107 20.22 -4.80 4.14
CA SER A 107 21.06 -3.89 4.93
C SER A 107 21.17 -4.34 6.38
N ARG A 108 22.24 -3.92 7.06
CA ARG A 108 22.36 -4.05 8.52
C ARG A 108 21.59 -2.94 9.24
N ASP A 109 21.43 -1.80 8.58
CA ASP A 109 20.68 -0.64 9.08
C ASP A 109 19.28 -0.58 8.48
N GLN A 110 18.34 0.01 9.22
CA GLN A 110 16.97 0.22 8.75
C GLN A 110 16.95 1.36 7.73
N VAL A 111 16.88 1.00 6.44
CA VAL A 111 16.88 1.97 5.32
C VAL A 111 15.48 2.30 4.77
N ALA A 112 14.44 1.58 5.20
CA ALA A 112 13.05 1.82 4.82
C ALA A 112 12.14 1.80 6.06
N LYS A 113 10.90 2.29 5.94
CA LYS A 113 9.95 2.25 7.05
C LYS A 113 9.66 0.80 7.45
N ALA A 114 9.69 0.55 8.75
CA ALA A 114 9.33 -0.73 9.35
C ALA A 114 8.13 -0.53 10.29
N PRO A 115 7.37 -1.60 10.60
CA PRO A 115 6.35 -1.56 11.64
C PRO A 115 6.88 -1.04 12.98
N ALA A 116 6.08 -0.20 13.67
CA ALA A 116 6.49 0.45 14.91
C ALA A 116 6.82 -0.54 16.05
N TYR A 117 6.33 -1.78 15.98
CA TYR A 117 6.58 -2.77 17.03
C TYR A 117 8.06 -3.14 17.18
N TYR A 118 8.88 -3.00 16.14
CA TYR A 118 10.32 -3.27 16.23
C TYR A 118 10.99 -2.34 17.25
N GLU A 119 10.71 -1.04 17.17
CA GLU A 119 11.22 -0.03 18.09
C GLU A 119 10.53 -0.11 19.46
N GLN A 120 9.19 -0.19 19.48
CA GLN A 120 8.40 -0.24 20.73
C GLN A 120 8.77 -1.42 21.63
N LYS A 121 9.11 -2.57 21.04
CA LYS A 121 9.49 -3.79 21.77
C LYS A 121 11.00 -3.94 21.92
N GLY A 122 11.80 -2.98 21.43
CA GLY A 122 13.26 -3.00 21.51
C GLY A 122 13.87 -4.26 20.86
N LEU A 123 13.35 -4.68 19.71
CA LEU A 123 13.78 -5.90 19.04
C LEU A 123 15.11 -5.67 18.32
N GLU A 124 16.13 -6.45 18.68
CA GLU A 124 17.42 -6.42 17.99
C GLU A 124 17.31 -7.13 16.63
N VAL A 125 17.47 -6.35 15.55
CA VAL A 125 17.39 -6.85 14.16
C VAL A 125 18.79 -7.09 13.62
N GLU A 126 19.03 -8.29 13.08
CA GLU A 126 20.32 -8.68 12.52
C GLU A 126 20.50 -8.25 11.06
N LEU A 127 19.40 -8.28 10.29
CA LEU A 127 19.34 -7.91 8.88
C LEU A 127 17.95 -7.34 8.54
N TRP A 128 17.96 -6.29 7.73
CA TRP A 128 16.78 -5.67 7.15
C TRP A 128 16.66 -6.04 5.67
N PHE A 129 15.47 -6.50 5.28
CA PHE A 129 15.11 -6.79 3.90
C PHE A 129 14.13 -5.73 3.40
N VAL A 130 14.49 -4.97 2.36
CA VAL A 130 13.61 -3.97 1.75
C VAL A 130 12.69 -4.67 0.77
N VAL A 131 11.43 -4.86 1.16
CA VAL A 131 10.38 -5.50 0.37
C VAL A 131 9.63 -4.45 -0.45
N SER A 132 9.54 -4.67 -1.75
CA SER A 132 8.83 -3.80 -2.71
C SER A 132 7.53 -4.40 -3.25
N ASP A 133 7.37 -5.72 -3.13
CA ASP A 133 6.13 -6.42 -3.46
C ASP A 133 6.02 -7.67 -2.59
N MET A 134 4.78 -8.09 -2.32
CA MET A 134 4.48 -9.25 -1.50
C MET A 134 3.29 -10.00 -2.09
N ARG A 135 3.41 -11.32 -2.17
CA ARG A 135 2.40 -12.20 -2.73
C ARG A 135 2.04 -13.29 -1.72
N GLU A 136 0.75 -13.44 -1.45
CA GLU A 136 0.24 -14.57 -0.67
C GLU A 136 0.18 -15.82 -1.54
N LEU A 137 0.74 -16.92 -1.03
CA LEU A 137 0.75 -18.22 -1.71
C LEU A 137 -0.19 -19.21 -1.00
N PHE A 138 -0.10 -19.27 0.33
CA PHE A 138 -0.95 -20.09 1.17
C PHE A 138 -1.39 -19.30 2.39
N ARG A 139 -2.66 -19.45 2.79
CA ARG A 139 -3.25 -18.82 3.97
C ARG A 139 -3.89 -19.88 4.86
N ASN A 140 -3.45 -19.99 6.09
CA ASN A 140 -3.94 -20.95 7.09
C ASN A 140 -4.01 -22.40 6.56
N ASP A 141 -3.03 -22.80 5.76
CA ASP A 141 -2.97 -24.12 5.11
C ASP A 141 -1.58 -24.75 5.30
N PHE A 142 -1.38 -25.29 6.50
CA PHE A 142 -0.15 -25.99 6.86
C PHE A 142 0.16 -27.18 5.93
N ALA A 143 -0.89 -27.92 5.53
CA ALA A 143 -0.71 -29.11 4.69
C ALA A 143 -0.13 -28.72 3.32
N SER A 144 -0.67 -27.69 2.67
CA SER A 144 -0.15 -27.22 1.39
C SER A 144 1.25 -26.59 1.52
N VAL A 145 1.53 -25.84 2.59
CA VAL A 145 2.89 -25.33 2.83
C VAL A 145 3.90 -26.47 2.95
N ARG A 146 3.57 -27.53 3.72
CA ARG A 146 4.44 -28.70 3.90
C ARG A 146 4.59 -29.51 2.61
N ASP A 147 3.47 -29.93 2.03
CA ASP A 147 3.42 -30.95 0.99
C ASP A 147 3.70 -30.39 -0.41
N SER A 148 3.43 -29.10 -0.63
CA SER A 148 3.67 -28.44 -1.91
C SER A 148 4.94 -27.59 -1.89
N PHE A 149 5.01 -26.57 -1.02
CA PHE A 149 6.12 -25.63 -1.06
C PHE A 149 7.42 -26.19 -0.46
N LEU A 150 7.37 -26.64 0.80
CA LEU A 150 8.59 -27.13 1.48
C LEU A 150 9.14 -28.40 0.83
N ALA A 151 8.27 -29.27 0.29
CA ALA A 151 8.67 -30.41 -0.52
C ALA A 151 9.41 -30.03 -1.82
N ASP A 152 9.17 -28.82 -2.36
CA ASP A 152 9.86 -28.28 -3.55
C ASP A 152 11.21 -27.61 -3.22
N CYS A 153 11.53 -27.40 -1.94
CA CYS A 153 12.74 -26.72 -1.50
C CYS A 153 13.88 -27.72 -1.24
N THR A 154 15.04 -27.51 -1.86
CA THR A 154 16.32 -28.07 -1.41
C THR A 154 17.10 -27.05 -0.59
N THR A 155 17.72 -27.51 0.50
CA THR A 155 18.48 -26.67 1.43
C THR A 155 19.97 -26.86 1.23
N LEU A 156 20.77 -25.79 1.34
CA LEU A 156 22.23 -25.90 1.32
C LEU A 156 22.81 -26.58 2.56
N HIS A 157 22.02 -26.69 3.64
CA HIS A 157 22.45 -27.30 4.90
C HIS A 157 22.92 -28.75 4.73
N ASN A 158 22.37 -29.50 3.76
CA ASN A 158 22.76 -30.88 3.46
C ASN A 158 22.51 -31.29 1.99
N ASN A 159 22.21 -30.33 1.09
CA ASN A 159 21.70 -30.58 -0.27
C ASN A 159 20.50 -31.55 -0.31
N ARG A 160 19.68 -31.55 0.75
CA ARG A 160 18.48 -32.39 0.87
C ARG A 160 17.23 -31.54 0.78
N THR A 161 16.12 -32.20 0.46
CA THR A 161 14.80 -31.59 0.54
C THR A 161 14.56 -31.12 1.98
N PHE A 162 13.95 -29.95 2.13
CA PHE A 162 13.62 -29.37 3.43
C PHE A 162 12.80 -30.37 4.27
N ALA A 163 13.13 -30.49 5.56
CA ALA A 163 12.38 -31.31 6.50
C ALA A 163 12.03 -30.49 7.75
N ILE A 164 10.74 -30.48 8.11
CA ILE A 164 10.23 -29.68 9.24
C ILE A 164 10.84 -30.12 10.58
N TYR A 165 11.08 -31.42 10.75
CA TYR A 165 11.56 -32.01 12.00
C TYR A 165 12.98 -32.55 11.87
N GLY A 166 13.70 -32.58 12.99
CA GLY A 166 14.99 -33.28 13.10
C GLY A 166 16.17 -32.59 12.41
N ASN A 167 16.08 -31.28 12.14
CA ASN A 167 17.18 -30.48 11.59
C ASN A 167 17.38 -29.20 12.41
N ASP A 168 18.61 -28.71 12.46
CA ASP A 168 19.08 -27.52 13.17
C ASP A 168 19.21 -26.30 12.25
N TYR A 169 18.16 -26.04 11.46
CA TYR A 169 18.17 -24.93 10.51
C TYR A 169 18.39 -23.58 11.20
N THR A 170 19.32 -22.82 10.64
CA THR A 170 19.49 -21.40 10.95
C THR A 170 18.79 -20.56 9.90
N TYR A 171 17.91 -19.66 10.34
CA TYR A 171 17.23 -18.70 9.47
C TYR A 171 17.95 -17.35 9.48
N PRO A 172 18.00 -16.61 8.35
CA PRO A 172 17.40 -16.95 7.05
C PRO A 172 18.09 -18.15 6.38
N LEU A 173 17.28 -19.07 5.86
CA LEU A 173 17.74 -20.31 5.25
C LEU A 173 17.86 -20.13 3.74
N PHE A 174 19.02 -20.41 3.19
CA PHE A 174 19.22 -20.46 1.74
C PHE A 174 18.54 -21.69 1.14
N ILE A 175 17.69 -21.46 0.15
CA ILE A 175 16.92 -22.50 -0.51
C ILE A 175 17.03 -22.41 -2.04
N THR A 176 16.87 -23.56 -2.68
CA THR A 176 16.72 -23.68 -4.13
C THR A 176 15.38 -24.37 -4.40
N LEU A 177 14.51 -23.72 -5.19
CA LEU A 177 13.24 -24.30 -5.64
C LEU A 177 13.47 -25.23 -6.83
N LYS A 178 12.93 -26.45 -6.80
CA LYS A 178 13.06 -27.39 -7.94
C LYS A 178 12.25 -26.92 -9.15
N SER A 179 11.12 -26.25 -8.92
CA SER A 179 10.25 -25.69 -9.97
C SER A 179 10.81 -24.46 -10.69
N ASN A 180 11.89 -23.83 -10.16
CA ASN A 180 12.47 -22.57 -10.65
C ASN A 180 11.45 -21.44 -10.92
N GLN A 181 10.41 -21.34 -10.07
CA GLN A 181 9.35 -20.37 -10.23
C GLN A 181 9.77 -18.96 -9.78
N ASN A 182 9.58 -17.97 -10.67
CA ASN A 182 9.66 -16.56 -10.33
C ASN A 182 8.26 -15.98 -10.09
N TYR A 183 7.96 -15.62 -8.83
CA TYR A 183 6.65 -15.14 -8.41
C TYR A 183 6.35 -13.69 -8.80
N PHE A 184 7.36 -12.97 -9.29
CA PHE A 184 7.32 -11.55 -9.65
C PHE A 184 7.77 -11.30 -11.10
N ALA A 185 7.61 -12.29 -11.98
CA ALA A 185 7.91 -12.17 -13.40
C ALA A 185 6.97 -11.17 -14.11
N GLN A 186 5.76 -10.98 -13.58
CA GLN A 186 4.81 -9.98 -14.05
C GLN A 186 5.07 -8.65 -13.35
N GLU A 187 4.97 -7.53 -14.07
CA GLU A 187 5.18 -6.17 -13.51
C GLU A 187 4.04 -5.71 -12.59
N GLN A 188 2.93 -6.44 -12.52
CA GLN A 188 1.81 -6.09 -11.65
C GLN A 188 2.20 -6.25 -10.17
N ALA A 189 1.89 -5.23 -9.36
CA ALA A 189 2.05 -5.29 -7.92
C ALA A 189 1.04 -6.28 -7.29
N HIS A 190 1.56 -7.33 -6.64
CA HIS A 190 0.76 -8.42 -6.06
C HIS A 190 0.18 -8.07 -4.69
N TYR A 191 0.84 -7.18 -3.94
CA TYR A 191 0.43 -6.85 -2.57
C TYR A 191 -0.99 -6.29 -2.47
N HIS A 192 -1.55 -5.75 -3.56
CA HIS A 192 -2.94 -5.29 -3.61
C HIS A 192 -3.97 -6.42 -3.48
N ASN A 193 -3.60 -7.65 -3.87
CA ASN A 193 -4.48 -8.81 -3.84
C ASN A 193 -4.32 -9.66 -2.57
N MET A 194 -3.36 -9.31 -1.71
CA MET A 194 -3.17 -10.00 -0.44
C MET A 194 -4.41 -9.89 0.45
N PHE A 195 -4.73 -10.98 1.13
CA PHE A 195 -5.90 -11.12 1.99
C PHE A 195 -7.26 -11.03 1.27
N LYS A 196 -7.29 -10.96 -0.06
CA LYS A 196 -8.52 -10.87 -0.85
C LYS A 196 -9.07 -12.24 -1.22
N THR A 197 -10.39 -12.30 -1.38
CA THR A 197 -11.08 -13.46 -1.96
C THR A 197 -10.97 -13.45 -3.48
N PRO A 198 -11.17 -14.59 -4.17
CA PRO A 198 -11.21 -14.63 -5.64
C PRO A 198 -12.24 -13.67 -6.23
N GLU A 199 -13.40 -13.52 -5.58
CA GLU A 199 -14.46 -12.59 -5.99
C GLU A 199 -13.99 -11.13 -5.91
N GLN A 200 -13.32 -10.74 -4.81
CA GLN A 200 -12.74 -9.40 -4.67
C GLN A 200 -11.68 -9.11 -5.75
N ILE A 201 -10.84 -10.10 -6.08
CA ILE A 201 -9.84 -9.98 -7.14
C ILE A 201 -10.52 -9.78 -8.51
N GLN A 202 -11.57 -10.54 -8.80
CA GLN A 202 -12.33 -10.40 -10.05
C GLN A 202 -13.03 -9.03 -10.17
N VAL A 203 -13.66 -8.57 -9.09
CA VAL A 203 -14.30 -7.25 -9.05
C VAL A 203 -13.26 -6.14 -9.24
N ARG A 204 -12.11 -6.23 -8.56
CA ARG A 204 -10.99 -5.31 -8.76
C ARG A 204 -10.60 -5.24 -10.23
N GLN A 205 -10.41 -6.39 -10.87
CA GLN A 205 -10.00 -6.44 -12.27
C GLN A 205 -11.05 -5.80 -13.19
N ARG A 206 -12.35 -6.03 -12.96
CA ARG A 206 -13.43 -5.36 -13.70
C ARG A 206 -13.39 -3.84 -13.54
N LEU A 207 -13.18 -3.33 -12.33
CA LEU A 207 -13.05 -1.89 -12.09
C LEU A 207 -11.84 -1.31 -12.84
N ILE A 208 -10.72 -2.03 -12.87
CA ILE A 208 -9.54 -1.64 -13.64
C ILE A 208 -9.84 -1.64 -15.14
N ASP A 209 -10.39 -2.72 -15.68
CA ASP A 209 -10.56 -2.90 -17.12
C ASP A 209 -11.59 -1.94 -17.73
N TYR A 210 -12.68 -1.67 -17.01
CA TYR A 210 -13.83 -0.94 -17.55
C TYR A 210 -13.96 0.51 -17.09
N ILE A 211 -13.28 0.91 -16.00
CA ILE A 211 -13.48 2.25 -15.41
C ILE A 211 -12.17 3.04 -15.34
N PHE A 212 -11.14 2.46 -14.72
CA PHE A 212 -9.95 3.23 -14.34
C PHE A 212 -8.79 3.09 -15.33
N GLY A 213 -8.64 1.93 -15.96
CA GLY A 213 -7.38 1.50 -16.56
C GLY A 213 -6.28 1.28 -15.51
N SER A 214 -5.18 0.65 -15.92
CA SER A 214 -4.06 0.34 -15.03
C SER A 214 -3.44 1.59 -14.40
N LYS A 215 -3.34 2.69 -15.16
CA LYS A 215 -2.76 3.95 -14.71
C LYS A 215 -3.53 4.57 -13.54
N LEU A 216 -4.82 4.89 -13.72
CA LEU A 216 -5.59 5.54 -12.66
C LEU A 216 -5.85 4.60 -11.48
N ALA A 217 -5.91 3.30 -11.71
CA ALA A 217 -6.02 2.31 -10.64
C ALA A 217 -4.80 2.32 -9.70
N GLY A 218 -3.60 2.60 -10.22
CA GLY A 218 -2.39 2.79 -9.41
C GLY A 218 -2.38 4.12 -8.65
N THR A 219 -3.13 5.11 -9.12
CA THR A 219 -3.23 6.44 -8.47
C THR A 219 -4.20 6.45 -7.28
N LEU A 220 -5.19 5.55 -7.25
CA LEU A 220 -6.18 5.45 -6.17
C LEU A 220 -5.55 5.17 -4.81
N LEU A 221 -6.14 5.72 -3.75
CA LEU A 221 -5.80 5.31 -2.39
C LEU A 221 -6.15 3.82 -2.20
N PRO A 222 -5.33 3.03 -1.46
CA PRO A 222 -5.58 1.61 -1.24
C PRO A 222 -6.98 1.33 -0.68
N ASP A 223 -7.40 2.12 0.31
CA ASP A 223 -8.72 2.03 0.93
C ASP A 223 -9.86 2.32 -0.04
N THR A 224 -9.67 3.28 -0.97
CA THR A 224 -10.68 3.63 -1.97
C THR A 224 -11.04 2.42 -2.81
N MET A 225 -10.02 1.75 -3.37
CA MET A 225 -10.26 0.58 -4.22
C MET A 225 -10.91 -0.56 -3.42
N ASP A 226 -10.46 -0.81 -2.19
CA ASP A 226 -11.03 -1.86 -1.33
C ASP A 226 -12.50 -1.59 -0.98
N ASN A 227 -12.84 -0.34 -0.65
CA ASN A 227 -14.22 0.06 -0.38
C ASN A 227 -15.10 -0.05 -1.63
N LEU A 228 -14.60 0.33 -2.81
CA LEU A 228 -15.34 0.18 -4.08
C LEU A 228 -15.60 -1.28 -4.41
N ILE A 229 -14.61 -2.16 -4.22
CA ILE A 229 -14.76 -3.61 -4.44
C ILE A 229 -15.87 -4.16 -3.54
N ASN A 230 -15.82 -3.86 -2.24
CA ASN A 230 -16.81 -4.37 -1.29
C ASN A 230 -18.21 -3.81 -1.57
N ALA A 231 -18.31 -2.52 -1.93
CA ALA A 231 -19.58 -1.90 -2.31
C ALA A 231 -20.18 -2.55 -3.56
N GLU A 232 -19.36 -2.84 -4.59
CA GLU A 232 -19.82 -3.52 -5.81
C GLU A 232 -20.27 -4.96 -5.54
N ILE A 233 -19.56 -5.71 -4.68
CA ILE A 233 -19.96 -7.08 -4.32
C ILE A 233 -21.33 -7.06 -3.64
N GLU A 234 -21.48 -6.24 -2.60
CA GLU A 234 -22.72 -6.13 -1.83
C GLU A 234 -23.87 -5.61 -2.72
N TYR A 235 -23.62 -4.61 -3.57
CA TYR A 235 -24.61 -4.09 -4.51
C TYR A 235 -25.07 -5.16 -5.50
N LEU A 236 -24.13 -5.86 -6.15
CA LEU A 236 -24.47 -6.86 -7.16
C LEU A 236 -25.24 -8.04 -6.57
N ALA A 237 -24.93 -8.44 -5.33
CA ALA A 237 -25.64 -9.49 -4.63
C ALA A 237 -27.09 -9.12 -4.27
N ASN A 238 -27.39 -7.83 -4.06
CA ASN A 238 -28.66 -7.37 -3.49
C ASN A 238 -29.49 -6.46 -4.41
N ARG A 239 -29.01 -6.11 -5.61
CA ARG A 239 -29.66 -5.12 -6.50
C ARG A 239 -31.10 -5.44 -6.91
N GLU A 240 -31.50 -6.71 -6.87
CA GLU A 240 -32.87 -7.14 -7.21
C GLU A 240 -33.80 -7.14 -5.98
N ASN A 241 -33.28 -6.87 -4.78
CA ASN A 241 -34.06 -6.83 -3.55
C ASN A 241 -34.39 -5.38 -3.15
N PRO A 242 -35.61 -4.89 -3.42
CA PRO A 242 -35.99 -3.51 -3.11
C PRO A 242 -36.07 -3.20 -1.61
N LEU A 243 -36.09 -4.22 -0.74
CA LEU A 243 -36.14 -4.07 0.71
C LEU A 243 -34.76 -4.19 1.37
N TYR A 244 -33.69 -4.36 0.58
CA TYR A 244 -32.35 -4.46 1.13
C TYR A 244 -31.88 -3.12 1.69
N ASP A 245 -31.37 -3.14 2.92
CA ASP A 245 -30.77 -1.97 3.55
C ASP A 245 -29.39 -1.70 2.93
N CYS A 246 -29.33 -0.73 2.02
CA CYS A 246 -28.12 -0.39 1.28
C CYS A 246 -27.18 0.55 2.05
N THR A 247 -27.37 0.70 3.37
CA THR A 247 -26.54 1.61 4.19
C THR A 247 -25.06 1.27 4.10
N GLY A 248 -24.71 -0.03 4.11
CA GLY A 248 -23.33 -0.50 3.94
C GLY A 248 -22.69 -0.01 2.63
N ILE A 249 -23.38 -0.27 1.51
CA ILE A 249 -22.98 0.16 0.16
C ILE A 249 -22.76 1.68 0.10
N VAL A 250 -23.73 2.46 0.61
CA VAL A 250 -23.67 3.92 0.61
C VAL A 250 -22.46 4.44 1.40
N LEU A 251 -22.22 3.88 2.59
CA LEU A 251 -21.10 4.29 3.43
C LEU A 251 -19.76 3.95 2.82
N LEU A 252 -19.63 2.80 2.15
CA LEU A 252 -18.40 2.41 1.45
C LEU A 252 -18.10 3.36 0.28
N TYR A 253 -19.07 3.65 -0.58
CA TYR A 253 -18.90 4.64 -1.65
C TYR A 253 -18.57 6.03 -1.10
N ALA A 254 -19.24 6.44 -0.03
CA ALA A 254 -19.01 7.75 0.55
C ALA A 254 -17.62 7.87 1.17
N LYS A 255 -17.15 6.85 1.91
CA LYS A 255 -15.80 6.83 2.47
C LYS A 255 -14.74 6.95 1.39
N SER A 256 -14.89 6.19 0.29
CA SER A 256 -14.04 6.30 -0.90
C SER A 256 -13.96 7.73 -1.43
N MET A 257 -15.12 8.37 -1.64
CA MET A 257 -15.16 9.71 -2.21
C MET A 257 -14.68 10.78 -1.22
N GLU A 258 -15.01 10.67 0.06
CA GLU A 258 -14.53 11.58 1.12
C GLU A 258 -12.99 11.62 1.15
N GLN A 259 -12.34 10.45 1.12
CA GLN A 259 -10.89 10.33 1.12
C GLN A 259 -10.25 10.94 -0.14
N GLU A 260 -10.73 10.57 -1.33
CA GLU A 260 -10.18 11.09 -2.60
C GLU A 260 -10.44 12.59 -2.78
N ILE A 261 -11.62 13.08 -2.38
CA ILE A 261 -11.94 14.52 -2.44
C ILE A 261 -11.03 15.31 -1.50
N MET A 262 -10.75 14.81 -0.29
CA MET A 262 -9.83 15.50 0.63
C MET A 262 -8.40 15.51 0.10
N ARG A 263 -7.94 14.39 -0.45
CA ARG A 263 -6.62 14.32 -1.10
C ARG A 263 -6.52 15.31 -2.26
N PHE A 264 -7.59 15.42 -3.06
CA PHE A 264 -7.69 16.39 -4.14
C PHE A 264 -7.66 17.83 -3.68
N TYR A 265 -8.48 18.19 -2.68
CA TYR A 265 -8.44 19.54 -2.15
C TYR A 265 -7.08 19.87 -1.55
N ARG A 266 -6.44 18.93 -0.84
CA ARG A 266 -5.12 19.18 -0.30
C ARG A 266 -4.10 19.53 -1.39
N ALA A 267 -4.05 18.75 -2.47
CA ALA A 267 -3.17 19.02 -3.60
C ALA A 267 -3.50 20.39 -4.24
N LEU A 268 -4.79 20.66 -4.49
CA LEU A 268 -5.24 21.93 -5.05
C LEU A 268 -4.80 23.13 -4.19
N PHE A 269 -5.05 23.09 -2.88
CA PHE A 269 -4.69 24.20 -1.99
C PHE A 269 -3.17 24.36 -1.88
N ALA A 270 -2.39 23.27 -1.87
CA ALA A 270 -0.94 23.35 -1.93
C ALA A 270 -0.46 24.07 -3.20
N THR A 271 -1.01 23.71 -4.37
CA THR A 271 -0.70 24.35 -5.65
C THR A 271 -1.06 25.84 -5.62
N LEU A 272 -2.23 26.19 -5.10
CA LEU A 272 -2.69 27.58 -5.05
C LEU A 272 -1.87 28.43 -4.07
N VAL A 273 -1.55 27.91 -2.88
CA VAL A 273 -0.68 28.57 -1.90
C VAL A 273 0.70 28.83 -2.51
N ALA A 274 1.31 27.82 -3.14
CA ALA A 274 2.60 27.99 -3.80
C ALA A 274 2.54 29.05 -4.91
N TYR A 275 1.50 29.01 -5.75
CA TYR A 275 1.30 30.00 -6.80
C TYR A 275 1.16 31.42 -6.24
N GLN A 276 0.34 31.64 -5.21
CA GLN A 276 0.17 32.97 -4.61
C GLN A 276 1.47 33.50 -4.00
N SER A 277 2.23 32.63 -3.32
CA SER A 277 3.53 33.00 -2.78
C SER A 277 4.52 33.41 -3.87
N THR A 278 4.51 32.76 -5.05
CA THR A 278 5.37 33.15 -6.18
C THR A 278 5.00 34.48 -6.82
N LEU A 279 3.72 34.88 -6.77
CA LEU A 279 3.28 36.16 -7.32
C LEU A 279 3.66 37.34 -6.41
N ALA A 280 3.63 37.13 -5.10
CA ALA A 280 3.73 38.22 -4.13
C ALA A 280 5.09 38.32 -3.41
N ASN A 281 5.97 37.31 -3.51
CA ASN A 281 7.18 37.18 -2.67
C ASN A 281 6.89 37.35 -1.16
N VAL A 282 5.67 37.03 -0.74
CA VAL A 282 5.15 37.14 0.63
C VAL A 282 4.37 35.87 0.93
N GLU A 283 4.22 35.51 2.22
CA GLU A 283 3.36 34.42 2.64
C GLU A 283 1.94 34.56 2.07
N SER A 284 1.41 33.47 1.54
CA SER A 284 0.08 33.40 0.93
C SER A 284 -1.01 33.64 1.98
N PRO A 285 -1.91 34.64 1.82
CA PRO A 285 -3.09 34.78 2.68
C PRO A 285 -3.95 33.52 2.76
N LEU A 286 -3.94 32.68 1.72
CA LEU A 286 -4.67 31.42 1.71
C LEU A 286 -4.09 30.41 2.72
N SER A 287 -2.79 30.46 3.02
CA SER A 287 -2.17 29.57 4.01
C SER A 287 -2.59 29.93 5.44
N GLN A 288 -2.84 31.21 5.70
CA GLN A 288 -3.27 31.72 7.01
C GLN A 288 -4.78 31.59 7.26
N LEU A 289 -5.57 31.20 6.25
CA LEU A 289 -7.01 31.02 6.39
C LEU A 289 -7.31 29.91 7.41
N THR A 290 -8.15 30.21 8.39
CA THR A 290 -8.55 29.24 9.42
C THR A 290 -9.88 28.57 9.11
N TYR A 291 -10.06 27.38 9.67
CA TYR A 291 -11.31 26.65 9.67
C TYR A 291 -11.51 25.89 10.98
N SER A 292 -12.78 25.61 11.31
CA SER A 292 -13.13 24.85 12.51
C SER A 292 -13.86 23.57 12.15
N VAL A 293 -13.48 22.47 12.81
CA VAL A 293 -14.18 21.17 12.76
C VAL A 293 -14.34 20.68 14.19
N GLN A 294 -15.59 20.49 14.63
CA GLN A 294 -15.90 20.08 16.01
C GLN A 294 -15.23 20.99 17.06
N GLU A 295 -15.33 22.31 16.88
CA GLU A 295 -14.76 23.34 17.76
C GLU A 295 -13.22 23.36 17.83
N ILE A 296 -12.54 22.55 17.03
CA ILE A 296 -11.08 22.59 16.88
C ILE A 296 -10.77 23.48 15.67
N GLU A 297 -10.13 24.62 15.94
CA GLU A 297 -9.63 25.51 14.91
C GLU A 297 -8.25 25.04 14.40
N SER A 298 -8.02 25.16 13.09
CA SER A 298 -6.74 24.91 12.45
C SER A 298 -6.60 25.80 11.21
N SER A 299 -5.37 26.09 10.79
CA SER A 299 -5.12 26.82 9.55
C SER A 299 -4.97 25.89 8.33
N VAL A 300 -5.12 26.46 7.13
CA VAL A 300 -4.80 25.76 5.88
C VAL A 300 -3.33 25.33 5.88
N GLN A 301 -2.41 26.17 6.36
CA GLN A 301 -0.99 25.82 6.45
C GLN A 301 -0.75 24.59 7.33
N GLU A 302 -1.33 24.59 8.54
CA GLU A 302 -1.22 23.44 9.45
C GLU A 302 -1.77 22.16 8.82
N TRP A 303 -2.84 22.27 8.04
CA TRP A 303 -3.40 21.13 7.31
C TRP A 303 -2.45 20.61 6.22
N LEU A 304 -1.87 21.51 5.42
CA LEU A 304 -0.95 21.15 4.35
C LEU A 304 0.36 20.54 4.87
N GLU A 305 0.76 20.87 6.10
CA GLU A 305 1.97 20.39 6.77
C GLU A 305 1.74 19.17 7.69
N ASP A 306 0.54 18.56 7.68
CA ASP A 306 0.15 17.46 8.59
C ASP A 306 0.25 17.81 10.09
N ARG A 307 0.19 19.10 10.44
CA ARG A 307 0.21 19.59 11.83
C ARG A 307 -1.20 19.85 12.39
N ALA A 308 -2.20 19.94 11.51
CA ALA A 308 -3.59 20.15 11.94
C ALA A 308 -4.14 18.93 12.68
N LYS A 309 -4.79 19.18 13.83
CA LYS A 309 -5.44 18.13 14.63
C LYS A 309 -6.64 17.50 13.92
N ARG A 310 -7.30 18.26 13.06
CA ARG A 310 -8.46 17.82 12.27
C ARG A 310 -8.30 18.33 10.84
N ALA A 311 -8.43 17.44 9.87
CA ALA A 311 -8.58 17.87 8.48
C ALA A 311 -9.94 18.56 8.26
N PRO A 312 -10.08 19.44 7.26
CA PRO A 312 -11.36 20.05 6.91
C PRO A 312 -12.42 18.98 6.60
N ALA A 313 -13.65 19.19 7.05
CA ALA A 313 -14.78 18.36 6.63
C ALA A 313 -15.25 18.78 5.23
N LEU A 314 -15.98 17.90 4.52
CA LEU A 314 -16.57 18.21 3.21
C LEU A 314 -17.44 19.49 3.22
N GLY A 315 -18.15 19.76 4.32
CA GLY A 315 -18.92 20.99 4.47
C GLY A 315 -18.03 22.25 4.56
N THR A 316 -16.88 22.12 5.21
CA THR A 316 -15.91 23.19 5.45
C THR A 316 -15.12 23.54 4.18
N THR A 317 -14.82 22.55 3.32
CA THR A 317 -14.05 22.80 2.09
C THR A 317 -14.78 23.71 1.11
N LYS A 318 -16.12 23.73 1.12
CA LYS A 318 -16.90 24.69 0.34
C LYS A 318 -16.57 26.14 0.73
N HIS A 319 -16.45 26.42 2.02
CA HIS A 319 -16.09 27.76 2.50
C HIS A 319 -14.65 28.11 2.12
N LEU A 320 -13.70 27.19 2.34
CA LEU A 320 -12.31 27.39 1.92
C LEU A 320 -12.21 27.67 0.41
N LEU A 321 -12.98 26.95 -0.42
CA LEU A 321 -12.99 27.13 -1.86
C LEU A 321 -13.56 28.48 -2.30
N GLN A 322 -14.48 29.08 -1.53
CA GLN A 322 -14.99 30.42 -1.82
C GLN A 322 -13.88 31.47 -1.71
N HIS A 323 -13.02 31.36 -0.69
CA HIS A 323 -11.85 32.23 -0.52
C HIS A 323 -10.76 31.96 -1.57
N ALA A 324 -10.62 30.71 -2.00
CA ALA A 324 -9.63 30.32 -3.02
C ALA A 324 -10.08 30.61 -4.47
N LYS A 325 -11.35 30.97 -4.70
CA LYS A 325 -11.95 31.01 -6.05
C LYS A 325 -11.26 31.99 -7.00
N SER A 326 -11.02 33.22 -6.56
CA SER A 326 -10.36 34.24 -7.40
C SER A 326 -8.95 33.82 -7.78
N LEU A 327 -8.22 33.24 -6.83
CA LEU A 327 -6.87 32.72 -7.05
C LEU A 327 -6.86 31.52 -7.99
N LEU A 328 -7.85 30.62 -7.88
CA LEU A 328 -8.04 29.51 -8.81
C LEU A 328 -8.29 29.99 -10.24
N ASP A 329 -9.10 31.05 -10.41
CA ASP A 329 -9.35 31.68 -11.71
C ASP A 329 -8.08 32.33 -12.29
N SER A 330 -7.27 33.01 -11.45
CA SER A 330 -5.97 33.57 -11.85
C SER A 330 -4.96 32.49 -12.24
N TRP A 331 -4.83 31.44 -11.42
CA TRP A 331 -3.95 30.31 -11.70
C TRP A 331 -4.30 29.64 -13.02
N ARG A 332 -5.60 29.43 -13.27
CA ARG A 332 -6.11 28.89 -14.54
C ARG A 332 -5.65 29.74 -15.73
N TYR A 333 -5.70 31.06 -15.63
CA TYR A 333 -5.30 31.95 -16.71
C TYR A 333 -3.79 31.83 -17.00
N ASP A 334 -2.95 31.82 -15.97
CA ASP A 334 -1.50 31.70 -16.10
C ASP A 334 -1.06 30.35 -16.70
N GLN A 335 -1.67 29.24 -16.26
CA GLN A 335 -1.36 27.90 -16.79
C GLN A 335 -1.78 27.74 -18.26
N ASN A 336 -2.93 28.31 -18.65
CA ASN A 336 -3.34 28.32 -20.06
C ASN A 336 -2.38 29.14 -20.94
N CYS A 337 -1.71 30.16 -20.40
CA CYS A 337 -0.64 30.88 -21.11
C CYS A 337 0.62 30.03 -21.28
N LYS A 338 0.99 29.20 -20.30
CA LYS A 338 2.15 28.29 -20.36
C LYS A 338 1.92 27.08 -21.28
N LEU A 339 0.69 26.54 -21.31
CA LEU A 339 0.34 25.37 -22.13
C LEU A 339 0.15 25.68 -23.62
N LYS A 340 -0.06 26.93 -24.02
CA LYS A 340 -0.07 27.33 -25.45
C LYS A 340 1.31 27.17 -26.13
N GLY A 341 2.40 27.09 -25.36
CA GLY A 341 3.76 26.84 -25.86
C GLY A 341 4.19 25.36 -25.84
N ALA A 342 3.49 24.50 -25.10
CA ALA A 342 3.84 23.10 -24.95
C ALA A 342 2.95 22.23 -25.85
N LYS A 343 3.52 21.68 -26.94
CA LYS A 343 2.88 20.70 -27.83
C LYS A 343 2.71 19.32 -27.15
N ASN A 344 2.15 19.25 -25.94
CA ASN A 344 1.81 17.98 -25.30
C ASN A 344 0.35 17.63 -25.60
N SER A 345 0.18 16.72 -26.56
CA SER A 345 -1.08 16.35 -27.21
C SER A 345 -2.01 15.45 -26.38
N PHE A 346 -2.07 15.61 -25.06
CA PHE A 346 -3.14 14.98 -24.26
C PHE A 346 -4.34 15.92 -24.07
N TYR A 347 -4.15 17.22 -24.32
CA TYR A 347 -5.15 18.27 -24.14
C TYR A 347 -5.69 18.86 -25.46
N ASN A 348 -5.16 18.41 -26.60
CA ASN A 348 -5.57 18.89 -27.92
C ASN A 348 -6.81 18.12 -28.41
N GLY A 349 -7.99 18.53 -27.97
CA GLY A 349 -9.24 18.08 -28.58
C GLY A 349 -10.50 18.58 -27.89
N ASP A 350 -10.54 18.61 -26.56
CA ASP A 350 -11.74 18.97 -25.81
C ASP A 350 -11.53 20.25 -25.00
N LYS A 351 -12.09 21.35 -25.51
CA LYS A 351 -12.30 22.63 -24.78
C LYS A 351 -13.21 22.50 -23.53
N LYS A 352 -13.40 21.30 -22.96
CA LYS A 352 -14.48 20.95 -22.03
C LYS A 352 -14.06 20.45 -20.63
N ARG A 353 -12.77 20.31 -20.34
CA ARG A 353 -12.30 20.00 -18.97
C ARG A 353 -11.57 21.21 -18.40
N ASP A 354 -12.33 22.09 -17.78
CA ASP A 354 -11.82 23.21 -17.00
C ASP A 354 -11.78 22.81 -15.51
N LEU A 355 -10.60 22.83 -14.89
CA LEU A 355 -10.41 22.51 -13.46
C LEU A 355 -11.29 23.41 -12.58
N CYS A 356 -11.44 24.68 -12.94
CA CYS A 356 -12.27 25.61 -12.19
C CYS A 356 -13.75 25.18 -12.25
N SER A 357 -14.28 24.95 -13.45
CA SER A 357 -15.65 24.43 -13.63
C SER A 357 -15.86 23.07 -12.96
N PHE A 358 -14.89 22.17 -13.05
CA PHE A 358 -14.95 20.88 -12.36
C PHE A 358 -15.06 21.07 -10.84
N THR A 359 -14.15 21.85 -10.25
CA THR A 359 -14.01 22.03 -8.81
C THR A 359 -15.18 22.81 -8.21
N THR A 360 -15.63 23.87 -8.89
CA THR A 360 -16.64 24.81 -8.37
C THR A 360 -18.07 24.42 -8.72
N ILE A 361 -18.30 23.65 -9.79
CA ILE A 361 -19.64 23.27 -10.26
C ILE A 361 -19.84 21.76 -10.11
N LYS A 362 -19.10 20.94 -10.87
CA LYS A 362 -19.35 19.49 -10.96
C LYS A 362 -19.14 18.80 -9.61
N LEU A 363 -18.00 19.07 -8.99
CA LEU A 363 -17.62 18.47 -7.70
C LEU A 363 -18.51 18.98 -6.56
N GLN A 364 -18.83 20.28 -6.52
CA GLN A 364 -19.75 20.81 -5.52
C GLN A 364 -21.17 20.25 -5.65
N SER A 365 -21.67 20.07 -6.87
CA SER A 365 -22.95 19.41 -7.13
C SER A 365 -22.95 17.97 -6.64
N PHE A 366 -21.88 17.23 -6.94
CA PHE A 366 -21.69 15.87 -6.46
C PHE A 366 -21.61 15.81 -4.92
N ILE A 367 -20.84 16.68 -4.26
CA ILE A 367 -20.72 16.70 -2.79
C ILE A 367 -22.09 16.91 -2.14
N LYS A 368 -22.93 17.80 -2.68
CA LYS A 368 -24.31 17.98 -2.18
C LYS A 368 -25.15 16.71 -2.33
N SER A 369 -25.08 16.06 -3.50
CA SER A 369 -25.76 14.79 -3.76
C SER A 369 -25.29 13.69 -2.79
N LEU A 370 -23.97 13.59 -2.58
CA LEU A 370 -23.36 12.65 -1.66
C LEU A 370 -23.83 12.88 -0.23
N GLN A 371 -23.77 14.12 0.27
CA GLN A 371 -24.19 14.47 1.63
C GLN A 371 -25.69 14.21 1.86
N ALA A 372 -26.53 14.49 0.87
CA ALA A 372 -27.98 14.24 0.96
C ALA A 372 -28.32 12.75 1.12
N ILE A 373 -27.51 11.86 0.55
CA ILE A 373 -27.70 10.41 0.65
C ILE A 373 -26.98 9.83 1.88
N ARG A 374 -25.73 10.21 2.10
CA ARG A 374 -24.86 9.65 3.13
C ARG A 374 -25.23 10.10 4.54
N ASN A 375 -25.62 11.36 4.74
CA ASN A 375 -25.88 11.87 6.10
C ASN A 375 -27.08 11.14 6.76
N PRO A 376 -28.24 10.96 6.11
CA PRO A 376 -29.32 10.14 6.67
C PRO A 376 -28.89 8.70 6.93
N ALA A 377 -28.17 8.08 6.00
CA ALA A 377 -27.66 6.71 6.12
C ALA A 377 -26.75 6.53 7.34
N ALA A 378 -25.89 7.50 7.62
CA ALA A 378 -24.98 7.48 8.79
C ALA A 378 -25.69 7.71 10.14
N HIS A 379 -26.89 8.29 10.15
CA HIS A 379 -27.64 8.66 11.37
C HIS A 379 -28.92 7.82 11.57
N ALA A 380 -28.89 6.56 11.11
CA ALA A 380 -29.91 5.51 11.33
C ALA A 380 -31.14 5.52 10.40
N THR A 381 -31.07 6.17 9.24
CA THR A 381 -32.06 5.96 8.17
C THR A 381 -31.57 4.86 7.24
N GLN A 382 -32.40 3.84 6.97
CA GLN A 382 -32.05 2.82 5.97
C GLN A 382 -31.89 3.45 4.60
N ALA A 383 -30.81 3.12 3.89
CA ALA A 383 -30.60 3.59 2.53
C ALA A 383 -31.27 2.66 1.52
N SER A 384 -31.91 3.23 0.50
CA SER A 384 -32.56 2.47 -0.56
C SER A 384 -31.59 2.04 -1.66
N ILE A 385 -32.01 1.06 -2.46
CA ILE A 385 -31.25 0.64 -3.64
C ILE A 385 -31.12 1.77 -4.68
N GLU A 386 -32.12 2.65 -4.78
CA GLU A 386 -32.10 3.81 -5.68
C GLU A 386 -31.04 4.83 -5.26
N GLN A 387 -30.89 5.06 -3.96
CA GLN A 387 -29.85 5.92 -3.40
C GLN A 387 -28.45 5.34 -3.65
N ALA A 388 -28.27 4.04 -3.41
CA ALA A 388 -27.01 3.35 -3.70
C ALA A 388 -26.68 3.37 -5.19
N SER A 389 -27.67 3.08 -6.07
CA SER A 389 -27.51 3.14 -7.52
C SER A 389 -27.13 4.54 -8.00
N THR A 390 -27.76 5.58 -7.44
CA THR A 390 -27.45 6.98 -7.79
C THR A 390 -25.99 7.31 -7.50
N LEU A 391 -25.47 6.94 -6.32
CA LEU A 391 -24.06 7.14 -5.99
C LEU A 391 -23.15 6.30 -6.89
N ARG A 392 -23.48 5.03 -7.09
CA ARG A 392 -22.75 4.12 -7.98
C ARG A 392 -22.59 4.70 -9.38
N GLU A 393 -23.68 5.18 -10.00
CA GLU A 393 -23.66 5.77 -11.33
C GLU A 393 -22.80 7.03 -11.41
N GLN A 394 -22.87 7.91 -10.41
CA GLN A 394 -22.07 9.14 -10.36
C GLN A 394 -20.58 8.86 -10.14
N ILE A 395 -20.25 7.91 -9.26
CA ILE A 395 -18.89 7.59 -8.87
C ILE A 395 -18.20 6.77 -9.95
N LEU A 396 -18.85 5.70 -10.44
CA LEU A 396 -18.28 4.77 -11.42
C LEU A 396 -18.51 5.20 -12.88
N GLY A 397 -19.40 6.17 -13.14
CA GLY A 397 -19.65 6.67 -14.49
C GLY A 397 -20.52 5.75 -15.32
N ILE A 398 -21.57 5.20 -14.72
CA ILE A 398 -22.49 4.28 -15.41
C ILE A 398 -23.59 5.12 -16.05
N GLY A 399 -23.65 5.11 -17.38
CA GLY A 399 -24.56 5.96 -18.16
C GLY A 399 -24.25 7.47 -18.07
N ARG A 400 -23.12 7.86 -17.48
CA ARG A 400 -22.67 9.26 -17.32
C ARG A 400 -21.16 9.35 -17.09
N GLN A 401 -20.60 10.55 -17.05
CA GLN A 401 -19.19 10.71 -16.71
C GLN A 401 -18.93 10.46 -15.22
N SER A 402 -17.96 9.59 -14.91
CA SER A 402 -17.48 9.35 -13.54
C SER A 402 -16.91 10.62 -12.91
N VAL A 403 -17.35 10.91 -11.68
CA VAL A 403 -16.76 11.98 -10.85
C VAL A 403 -15.39 11.55 -10.32
N LEU A 404 -15.23 10.28 -9.92
CA LEU A 404 -13.97 9.76 -9.38
C LEU A 404 -12.85 9.77 -10.44
N VAL A 405 -13.12 9.30 -11.65
CA VAL A 405 -12.15 9.41 -12.76
C VAL A 405 -11.77 10.86 -13.03
N GLY A 406 -12.76 11.77 -12.97
CA GLY A 406 -12.50 13.21 -13.07
C GLY A 406 -11.57 13.74 -11.98
N LEU A 407 -11.79 13.34 -10.72
CA LEU A 407 -10.93 13.69 -9.59
C LEU A 407 -9.51 13.18 -9.81
N LEU A 408 -9.33 11.91 -10.19
CA LEU A 408 -8.02 11.30 -10.36
C LEU A 408 -7.22 11.94 -11.50
N LEU A 409 -7.87 12.28 -12.62
CA LEU A 409 -7.21 12.96 -13.72
C LEU A 409 -6.73 14.37 -13.34
N TRP A 410 -7.53 15.10 -12.54
CA TRP A 410 -7.09 16.40 -12.03
C TRP A 410 -6.04 16.28 -10.93
N GLN A 411 -6.09 15.22 -10.12
CA GLN A 411 -5.04 14.90 -9.15
C GLN A 411 -3.69 14.72 -9.84
N GLU A 412 -3.64 13.93 -10.92
CA GLU A 412 -2.44 13.74 -11.72
C GLU A 412 -1.95 15.03 -12.40
N ALA A 413 -2.84 15.97 -12.68
CA ALA A 413 -2.46 17.26 -13.28
C ALA A 413 -1.95 18.29 -12.26
N LEU A 414 -2.23 18.08 -10.96
CA LEU A 414 -1.79 18.94 -9.86
C LEU A 414 -0.52 18.43 -9.17
N ALA A 415 -0.24 17.12 -9.29
CA ALA A 415 1.01 16.48 -8.86
C ALA A 415 2.14 16.80 -9.86
#